data_AF-A0A7J8MNA0-F1
#
_entry.id   AF-A0A7J8MNA0-F1
#
_cell.length_a   1.000
_cell.length_b   1.000
_cell.length_c   1.000
_cell.angle_alpha   90.00
_cell.angle_beta   90.00
_cell.angle_gamma   90.00
#
_symmetry.space_group_name_H-M   'P 1'
#
loop_
_entity.id
_entity.type
_entity.pdbx_description
1 polymer ?
#
loop_
_entity_poly.entity_id
_entity_poly.type
_entity_poly.pdbx_seq_one_letter_code
_entity_poly.pdbx_strand_id
1 'polypeptide(L)'
;MKEERLLDIVDRRVLEDKNIDQLKEVANLARRCVRLKGEERPTMKEVASELEGLRAMEKHPWGTHDLQEEETEYLLLDSSISGICYDGSNSFSMGPDSMKKQAPLEISGAR
;
A
#
# COMPACT_ATOMS: atom_id res chain seq x y z
N MET A 1 -23.03 0.24 10.68
CA MET A 1 -22.86 -1.07 11.35
C MET A 1 -23.47 -0.93 12.73
N LYS A 2 -24.41 -1.78 13.13
CA LYS A 2 -24.85 -1.80 14.54
C LYS A 2 -23.71 -2.44 15.34
N GLU A 3 -23.22 -1.81 16.40
CA GLU A 3 -22.06 -2.31 17.18
C GLU A 3 -22.26 -3.77 17.64
N GLU A 4 -23.50 -4.22 17.85
CA GLU A 4 -23.84 -5.55 18.33
C GLU A 4 -23.74 -6.68 17.28
N ARG A 5 -23.54 -6.34 15.99
CA ARG A 5 -23.45 -7.34 14.90
C ARG A 5 -22.05 -7.52 14.34
N LEU A 6 -21.04 -6.90 14.96
CA LEU A 6 -19.64 -7.01 14.50
C LEU A 6 -19.13 -8.45 14.60
N LEU A 7 -19.42 -9.11 15.71
CA LEU A 7 -18.98 -10.49 15.95
C LEU A 7 -19.64 -11.50 15.00
N ASP A 8 -20.82 -11.17 14.47
CA ASP A 8 -21.53 -12.04 13.52
C ASP A 8 -20.92 -12.05 12.12
N ILE A 9 -20.23 -10.96 11.73
CA ILE A 9 -19.71 -10.80 10.37
C ILE A 9 -18.20 -11.03 10.26
N VAL A 10 -17.47 -10.92 11.37
CA VAL A 10 -16.02 -11.09 11.40
C VAL A 10 -15.70 -12.58 11.34
N ASP A 11 -14.71 -12.96 10.54
CA ASP A 11 -14.23 -14.33 10.46
C ASP A 11 -13.83 -14.82 11.85
N ARG A 12 -14.28 -16.02 12.23
CA ARG A 12 -14.01 -16.62 13.55
C ARG A 12 -12.53 -16.66 13.87
N ARG A 13 -11.67 -16.86 12.87
CA ARG A 13 -10.21 -16.87 13.04
C ARG A 13 -9.67 -15.54 13.59
N VAL A 14 -10.32 -14.43 13.27
CA VAL A 14 -9.91 -13.10 13.76
C VAL A 14 -10.40 -12.85 15.19
N LEU A 15 -11.48 -13.51 15.61
CA LEU A 15 -12.04 -13.38 16.97
C LEU A 15 -11.19 -14.10 18.02
N GLU A 16 -10.47 -15.14 17.64
CA GLU A 16 -9.61 -15.92 18.54
C GLU A 16 -8.31 -15.17 18.87
N ASP A 17 -7.80 -14.38 17.92
CA ASP A 17 -6.46 -13.79 17.96
C ASP A 17 -6.42 -12.31 18.38
N LYS A 18 -7.56 -11.62 18.46
CA LYS A 18 -7.58 -10.15 18.61
C LYS A 18 -8.43 -9.65 19.76
N ASN A 19 -7.98 -8.53 20.32
CA ASN A 19 -8.76 -7.73 21.24
C ASN A 19 -10.03 -7.19 20.55
N ILE A 20 -11.20 -7.53 21.11
CA ILE A 20 -12.51 -7.13 20.59
C ILE A 20 -12.62 -5.60 20.46
N ASP A 21 -11.96 -4.83 21.33
CA ASP A 21 -12.02 -3.37 21.27
C ASP A 21 -11.20 -2.81 20.11
N GLN A 22 -10.03 -3.37 19.81
CA GLN A 22 -9.31 -3.00 18.59
C GLN A 22 -10.08 -3.37 17.32
N LEU A 23 -10.77 -4.52 17.34
CA LEU A 23 -11.61 -4.95 16.23
C LEU A 23 -12.77 -3.96 16.00
N LYS A 24 -13.38 -3.43 17.06
CA LYS A 24 -14.40 -2.37 16.97
C LYS A 24 -13.84 -1.11 16.32
N GLU A 25 -12.64 -0.69 16.70
CA GLU A 25 -12.01 0.51 16.13
C GLU A 25 -11.70 0.34 14.64
N VAL A 26 -11.11 -0.80 14.25
CA VAL A 26 -10.86 -1.11 12.83
C VAL A 26 -12.17 -1.16 12.05
N ALA A 27 -13.22 -1.76 12.61
CA ALA A 27 -14.53 -1.81 11.98
C ALA A 27 -15.17 -0.42 11.83
N ASN A 28 -15.00 0.45 12.83
CA ASN A 28 -15.46 1.85 12.77
C ASN A 28 -14.71 2.65 11.69
N LEU A 29 -13.41 2.42 11.53
CA LEU A 29 -12.63 3.01 10.46
C LEU A 29 -13.10 2.51 9.09
N ALA A 30 -13.23 1.19 8.91
CA ALA A 30 -13.73 0.59 7.68
C ALA A 30 -15.13 1.11 7.31
N ARG A 31 -16.02 1.26 8.31
CA ARG A 31 -17.36 1.85 8.15
C ARG A 31 -17.32 3.27 7.59
N ARG A 32 -16.34 4.09 7.98
CA ARG A 32 -16.15 5.44 7.44
C ARG A 32 -15.61 5.41 6.00
N CYS A 33 -14.70 4.48 5.68
CA CYS A 33 -14.13 4.34 4.34
C CYS A 33 -15.17 3.98 3.26
N VAL A 34 -16.24 3.27 3.64
CA VAL A 34 -17.28 2.80 2.69
C VAL A 34 -18.55 3.67 2.68
N ARG A 35 -18.48 4.90 3.19
CA ARG A 35 -19.61 5.84 3.11
C ARG A 35 -19.99 6.11 1.65
N LEU A 36 -21.30 6.28 1.41
CA LEU A 36 -21.84 6.49 0.07
C LEU A 36 -21.28 7.77 -0.56
N LYS A 37 -21.26 8.84 0.23
CA LYS A 37 -20.70 10.14 -0.12
C LYS A 37 -19.19 10.13 0.03
N GLY A 38 -18.48 10.49 -1.04
CA GLY A 38 -17.01 10.45 -1.09
C GLY A 38 -16.38 11.48 -0.15
N GLU A 39 -17.02 12.64 -0.01
CA GLU A 39 -16.63 13.74 0.87
C GLU A 39 -16.70 13.38 2.37
N GLU A 40 -17.46 12.36 2.74
CA GLU A 40 -17.55 11.88 4.12
C GLU A 40 -16.52 10.79 4.45
N ARG A 41 -15.78 10.31 3.44
CA ARG A 41 -14.74 9.30 3.61
C ARG A 41 -13.46 9.95 4.13
N PRO A 42 -12.72 9.29 5.03
CA PRO A 42 -11.41 9.76 5.45
C PRO A 42 -10.44 9.75 4.28
N THR A 43 -9.46 10.63 4.33
CA THR A 43 -8.31 10.59 3.44
C THR A 43 -7.45 9.36 3.75
N MET A 44 -6.72 8.84 2.76
CA MET A 44 -5.81 7.71 3.00
C MET A 44 -4.71 8.03 4.02
N LYS A 45 -4.34 9.32 4.17
CA LYS A 45 -3.42 9.77 5.21
C LYS A 45 -4.01 9.55 6.61
N GLU A 46 -5.25 9.95 6.83
CA GLU A 46 -5.95 9.72 8.11
C GLU A 46 -6.12 8.23 8.38
N VAL A 47 -6.52 7.44 7.36
CA VAL A 47 -6.64 5.98 7.48
C VAL A 47 -5.31 5.35 7.91
N ALA A 48 -4.20 5.75 7.28
CA ALA A 48 -2.87 5.24 7.63
C ALA A 48 -2.48 5.59 9.06
N SER A 49 -2.65 6.85 9.47
CA SER A 49 -2.31 7.30 10.84
C SER A 49 -3.17 6.62 11.90
N GLU A 50 -4.47 6.41 11.65
CA GLU A 50 -5.33 5.70 12.59
C GLU A 50 -4.96 4.22 12.72
N LEU A 51 -4.62 3.55 11.62
CA LEU A 51 -4.16 2.16 11.64
C LEU A 51 -2.80 1.99 12.33
N GLU A 52 -1.89 2.94 12.13
CA GLU A 52 -0.61 2.99 12.84
C GLU A 52 -0.82 3.13 14.35
N GLY A 53 -1.73 4.02 14.77
CA GLY A 53 -2.14 4.14 16.17
C GLY A 53 -2.68 2.84 16.74
N LEU A 54 -3.57 2.16 16.02
CA LEU A 54 -4.14 0.86 16.44
C LEU A 54 -3.08 -0.24 16.53
N ARG A 55 -2.09 -0.23 15.64
CA ARG A 55 -0.94 -1.15 15.72
C ARG A 55 -0.04 -0.85 16.92
N ALA A 56 0.09 0.40 17.35
CA ALA A 56 0.92 0.76 18.51
C ALA A 56 0.28 0.41 19.86
N MET A 57 -1.06 0.28 19.91
CA MET A 57 -1.80 -0.04 21.15
C MET A 57 -1.58 -1.46 21.67
N GLU A 58 -1.12 -2.39 20.82
CA GLU A 58 -0.71 -3.74 21.22
C GLU A 58 0.64 -4.02 20.56
N LYS A 59 1.60 -4.58 21.30
CA LYS A 59 2.79 -5.22 20.68
C LYS A 59 2.33 -6.47 19.91
N HIS A 60 1.59 -6.27 18.83
CA HIS A 60 1.10 -7.34 18.00
C HIS A 60 2.30 -7.87 17.20
N PRO A 61 2.49 -9.19 17.07
CA PRO A 61 3.64 -9.79 16.38
C PRO A 61 3.78 -9.39 14.89
N TRP A 62 2.81 -8.65 14.36
CA TRP A 62 2.79 -8.16 12.98
C TRP A 62 3.54 -6.82 12.82
N GLY A 63 3.97 -6.20 13.93
CA GLY A 63 4.84 -5.03 13.95
C GLY A 63 6.34 -5.34 13.85
N THR A 64 6.72 -6.63 13.75
CA THR A 64 8.12 -7.06 13.60
C THR A 64 8.40 -7.66 12.22
N HIS A 65 7.60 -7.30 11.20
CA HIS A 65 8.14 -7.37 9.85
C HIS A 65 8.66 -5.97 9.58
N ASP A 66 9.96 -5.78 9.77
CA ASP A 66 10.66 -4.63 9.22
C ASP A 66 10.13 -4.47 7.79
N LEU A 67 9.48 -3.33 7.52
CA LEU A 67 9.36 -2.85 6.15
C LEU A 67 10.80 -2.53 5.78
N GLN A 68 11.52 -3.55 5.32
CA GLN A 68 12.86 -3.44 4.79
C GLN A 68 12.85 -2.23 3.85
N GLU A 69 13.69 -1.25 4.16
CA GLU A 69 13.67 0.12 3.64
C GLU A 69 13.80 0.20 2.09
N GLU A 70 13.98 -0.94 1.42
CA GLU A 70 14.27 -1.10 0.00
C GLU A 70 13.10 -0.76 -0.96
N GLU A 71 11.84 -0.76 -0.53
CA GLU A 71 10.72 -0.40 -1.43
C GLU A 71 10.61 1.12 -1.69
N THR A 72 11.26 1.96 -0.87
CA THR A 72 11.18 3.43 -1.01
C THR A 72 12.27 4.05 -1.87
N GLU A 73 13.38 3.35 -2.10
CA GLU A 73 14.50 3.87 -2.89
C GLU A 73 14.11 4.10 -4.37
N TYR A 74 13.19 3.30 -4.90
CA TYR A 74 12.72 3.43 -6.28
C TYR A 74 11.88 4.70 -6.54
N LEU A 75 11.27 5.29 -5.51
CA LEU A 75 10.44 6.50 -5.66
C LEU A 75 11.25 7.80 -5.52
N LEU A 76 12.43 7.74 -4.87
CA LEU A 76 13.27 8.92 -4.61
C LEU A 76 14.25 9.23 -5.76
N LEU A 77 14.54 8.26 -6.63
CA LEU A 77 15.51 8.45 -7.73
C LEU A 77 15.04 9.46 -8.79
N ASP A 78 13.72 9.66 -8.94
CA ASP A 78 13.13 10.58 -9.93
C ASP A 78 13.28 12.07 -9.55
N SER A 79 13.60 12.37 -8.28
CA SER A 79 13.80 13.76 -7.82
C SER A 79 15.18 14.34 -8.13
N SER A 80 16.08 13.55 -8.75
CA SER A 80 17.46 13.97 -9.05
C SER A 80 17.61 14.71 -10.39
N ILE A 81 16.56 14.80 -11.22
CA ILE A 81 16.59 15.61 -12.46
C ILE A 81 16.16 17.05 -12.13
N SER A 82 16.82 17.67 -11.16
CA SER A 82 16.82 19.11 -10.96
C SER A 82 17.96 19.69 -11.79
N GLY A 83 17.71 19.98 -13.07
CA GLY A 83 18.78 20.51 -13.91
C GLY A 83 18.46 20.87 -15.35
N ILE A 84 17.21 20.97 -15.79
CA ILE A 84 16.91 21.47 -17.14
C ILE A 84 15.75 22.46 -17.08
N CYS A 85 16.09 23.74 -17.25
CA CYS A 85 15.16 24.83 -17.43
C CYS A 85 14.30 24.58 -18.67
N TYR A 86 12.98 24.51 -18.50
CA TYR A 86 12.05 24.48 -19.62
C TYR A 86 11.93 25.91 -20.18
N ASP A 87 12.86 26.26 -21.06
CA ASP A 87 12.63 27.33 -22.03
C ASP A 87 11.88 26.68 -23.21
N GLY A 88 10.70 27.21 -23.50
CA GLY A 88 9.86 26.75 -24.60
C GLY A 88 10.55 26.95 -25.94
N SER A 89 11.19 25.91 -26.47
CA SER A 89 11.58 25.83 -27.88
C SER A 89 11.76 24.38 -28.34
N ASN A 90 11.01 24.04 -29.39
CA ASN A 90 10.94 22.74 -30.05
C ASN A 90 12.26 22.40 -30.76
N SER A 91 13.02 21.39 -30.33
CA SER A 91 14.00 20.72 -31.20
C SER A 91 14.25 19.25 -30.82
N PHE A 92 14.01 18.41 -31.81
CA PHE A 92 14.30 17.00 -32.00
C PHE A 92 15.80 16.70 -31.81
N SER A 93 16.20 15.75 -30.93
CA SER A 93 17.44 14.97 -31.16
C SER A 93 17.62 13.74 -30.24
N MET A 94 17.55 12.56 -30.87
CA MET A 94 18.55 11.47 -30.87
C MET A 94 18.96 10.70 -29.57
N GLY A 95 18.21 9.63 -29.26
CA GLY A 95 18.72 8.31 -28.79
C GLY A 95 19.36 8.18 -27.38
N PRO A 96 19.60 6.95 -26.83
CA PRO A 96 19.76 5.68 -27.54
C PRO A 96 18.72 4.60 -27.22
N ASP A 97 18.39 3.80 -28.25
CA ASP A 97 17.73 2.51 -28.16
C ASP A 97 18.71 1.46 -27.59
N SER A 98 18.31 0.70 -26.57
CA SER A 98 19.11 -0.41 -26.03
C SER A 98 18.24 -1.51 -25.42
N MET A 99 17.74 -2.42 -26.26
CA MET A 99 17.29 -3.74 -25.83
C MET A 99 18.37 -4.79 -26.13
N LYS A 100 19.18 -5.16 -25.14
CA LYS A 100 19.93 -6.44 -25.16
C LYS A 100 20.14 -6.98 -23.75
N LYS A 101 19.41 -8.04 -23.38
CA LYS A 101 19.94 -9.38 -23.05
C LYS A 101 18.85 -10.43 -23.27
N GLN A 102 19.03 -11.28 -24.27
CA GLN A 102 18.34 -12.56 -24.41
C GLN A 102 19.37 -13.64 -24.10
N ALA A 103 19.05 -14.55 -23.18
CA ALA A 103 19.73 -15.83 -23.03
C ALA A 103 18.69 -16.94 -23.30
N PRO A 104 19.05 -18.05 -23.97
CA PRO A 104 18.08 -18.98 -24.53
C PRO A 104 17.48 -19.90 -23.46
N LEU A 105 16.15 -20.07 -23.47
CA LEU A 105 15.48 -21.18 -22.80
C LEU A 105 15.44 -22.35 -23.80
N GLU A 106 16.29 -23.35 -23.59
CA GLU A 106 16.20 -24.64 -24.29
C GLU A 106 15.01 -25.42 -23.71
N ILE A 107 13.87 -25.42 -24.43
CA ILE A 107 12.76 -26.34 -24.14
C ILE A 107 13.06 -27.63 -24.89
N SER A 108 13.53 -28.66 -24.17
CA SER A 108 13.66 -30.00 -24.73
C SER A 108 12.28 -30.61 -24.99
N GLY A 109 11.96 -30.68 -26.29
CA GLY A 109 11.18 -31.70 -26.99
C GLY A 109 10.04 -32.42 -26.25
N ALA A 110 8.81 -32.10 -26.65
CA ALA A 110 7.68 -33.00 -26.57
C ALA A 110 7.85 -34.18 -27.54
N ARG A 111 7.79 -35.40 -27.02
CA ARG A 111 7.31 -36.61 -27.71
C ARG A 111 6.44 -37.41 -26.75
#